data_AF-A0A1M3GYC5-F1
#
_entry.id   AF-A0A1M3GYC5-F1
#
_cell.length_a   1.000
_cell.length_b   1.000
_cell.length_c   1.000
_cell.angle_alpha   90.00
_cell.angle_beta   90.00
_cell.angle_gamma   90.00
#
_symmetry.space_group_name_H-M   'P 1'
#
loop_
_entity.id
_entity.type
_entity.pdbx_description
1 polymer ?
#
loop_
_entity_poly.entity_id
_entity_poly.type
_entity_poly.pdbx_seq_one_letter_code
_entity_poly.pdbx_strand_id
1 'polypeptide(L)' 'MWKENNPFTLIVQDCNLVFLPSGDASLTRATKKQSKVCLVVVRFISARKRYGQQGLLVEEEALQKAEKELSLRRKKA' A
#
# COMPACT_ATOMS: atom_id res chain seq x y z
N MET A 1 9.41 4.74 -29.75
CA MET A 1 9.77 5.62 -28.63
C MET A 1 8.64 5.56 -27.61
N TRP A 2 8.66 4.57 -26.73
CA TRP A 2 7.60 4.32 -25.75
C TRP A 2 7.98 5.08 -24.48
N LYS A 3 7.18 6.09 -24.09
CA LYS A 3 7.39 6.78 -22.81
C LYS A 3 7.05 5.81 -21.67
N GLU A 4 8.07 5.52 -20.88
CA GLU A 4 8.00 4.84 -19.59
C GLU A 4 7.09 5.63 -18.63
N ASN A 5 6.38 4.93 -17.74
CA ASN A 5 5.30 5.40 -16.85
C ASN A 5 3.96 5.71 -17.54
N ASN A 6 3.23 4.68 -17.98
CA ASN A 6 1.79 4.80 -18.10
C ASN A 6 1.14 4.20 -16.84
N PRO A 7 0.82 4.99 -15.80
CA PRO A 7 0.05 4.50 -14.66
C PRO A 7 -1.33 4.08 -15.19
N PHE A 8 -1.71 2.83 -14.98
CA PHE A 8 -3.09 2.40 -15.22
C PHE A 8 -3.99 3.23 -14.29
N THR A 9 -4.84 4.07 -14.86
CA THR A 9 -5.86 4.79 -14.12
C THR A 9 -6.96 3.82 -13.71
N LEU A 10 -6.92 3.38 -12.46
CA LEU A 10 -8.10 2.83 -11.82
C LEU A 10 -9.00 4.00 -11.42
N ILE A 11 -10.19 4.08 -12.03
CA ILE A 11 -11.24 4.96 -11.53
C ILE A 11 -11.92 4.18 -10.40
N VAL A 12 -11.48 4.44 -9.17
CA VAL A 12 -12.22 4.00 -7.98
C VAL A 12 -13.08 5.18 -7.57
N GLN A 13 -14.40 5.03 -7.71
CA GLN A 13 -15.35 6.05 -7.28
C GLN A 13 -15.44 5.99 -5.74
N ASP A 14 -15.29 7.15 -5.09
CA ASP A 14 -15.49 7.35 -3.64
C ASP A 14 -14.59 6.55 -2.68
N CYS A 15 -13.33 6.27 -3.03
CA CYS A 15 -12.37 5.62 -2.13
C CYS A 15 -11.11 6.48 -1.91
N ASN A 16 -10.90 6.96 -0.67
CA ASN A 16 -9.67 7.64 -0.26
C ASN A 16 -8.53 6.62 -0.08
N LEU A 17 -7.81 6.36 -1.17
CA LEU A 17 -6.66 5.45 -1.18
C LEU A 17 -5.36 6.21 -0.93
N VAL A 18 -4.60 5.77 0.07
CA VAL A 18 -3.27 6.28 0.42
C VAL A 18 -2.20 5.25 0.08
N PHE A 19 -1.02 5.74 -0.34
CA PHE A 19 0.11 4.89 -0.66
C PHE A 19 0.92 4.55 0.60
N LEU A 20 0.97 3.26 0.93
CA LEU A 20 1.80 2.69 1.98
C LEU A 20 3.07 2.08 1.37
N PRO A 21 4.27 2.65 1.61
CA PRO A 21 5.51 2.09 1.10
C PRO A 21 5.82 0.74 1.76
N SER A 22 6.53 -0.13 1.02
CA SER A 22 7.07 -1.36 1.62
C SER A 22 8.12 -1.02 2.69
N GLY A 23 7.99 -1.58 3.90
CA GLY A 23 9.00 -1.39 4.95
C GLY A 23 8.59 -1.95 6.32
N ASP A 24 7.37 -1.66 6.77
CA ASP A 24 6.84 -2.22 8.02
C ASP A 24 5.85 -3.35 7.72
N ALA A 25 6.29 -4.59 7.90
CA ALA A 25 5.47 -5.77 7.67
C ALA A 25 4.28 -5.87 8.65
N SER A 26 4.42 -5.34 9.86
CA SER A 26 3.33 -5.33 10.86
C SER A 26 2.24 -4.36 10.43
N LEU A 27 2.63 -3.15 10.02
CA LEU A 27 1.71 -2.14 9.51
C LEU A 27 1.05 -2.59 8.21
N THR A 28 1.82 -3.12 7.27
CA THR A 28 1.30 -3.63 6.00
C THR A 28 0.27 -4.74 6.19
N ARG A 29 0.54 -5.69 7.11
CA ARG A 29 -0.42 -6.78 7.41
C ARG A 29 -1.67 -6.27 8.12
N ALA A 30 -1.50 -5.36 9.09
CA ALA A 30 -2.61 -4.79 9.84
C ALA A 30 -3.52 -3.95 8.94
N THR A 31 -2.96 -3.08 8.10
CA THR A 31 -3.72 -2.24 7.17
C THR A 31 -4.43 -3.08 6.11
N LYS A 32 -3.76 -4.10 5.55
CA LYS A 32 -4.39 -5.02 4.60
C LYS A 32 -5.57 -5.78 5.22
N LYS A 33 -5.50 -6.12 6.52
CA LYS A 33 -6.59 -6.81 7.23
C LYS A 33 -7.82 -5.91 7.42
N GLN A 34 -7.60 -4.61 7.56
CA GLN A 34 -8.66 -3.65 7.89
C GLN A 34 -9.25 -2.91 6.67
N SER A 35 -8.55 -2.92 5.54
CA SER A 35 -8.96 -2.24 4.30
C SER A 35 -9.88 -3.11 3.46
N LYS A 36 -10.95 -2.55 2.89
CA LYS A 36 -11.82 -3.28 1.95
C LYS A 36 -11.17 -3.37 0.56
N VAL A 37 -10.52 -2.28 0.13
CA VAL A 37 -9.77 -2.22 -1.12
C VAL A 37 -8.27 -2.21 -0.82
N CYS A 38 -7.51 -3.06 -1.51
CA CYS A 38 -6.05 -3.09 -1.46
C CYS A 38 -5.50 -3.31 -2.85
N LEU A 39 -4.63 -2.42 -3.33
CA LEU A 39 -3.93 -2.60 -4.60
C LEU A 39 -2.42 -2.67 -4.37
N VAL A 40 -1.74 -3.51 -5.15
CA VAL A 40 -0.27 -3.61 -5.08
C VAL A 40 0.33 -2.66 -6.11
N VAL A 41 1.20 -1.77 -5.64
CA VAL A 41 1.97 -0.88 -6.53
C VAL A 41 3.26 -1.58 -6.88
N VAL A 42 3.48 -1.77 -8.17
CA VAL A 42 4.72 -2.35 -8.71
C VAL A 42 5.42 -1.35 -9.62
N ARG A 43 6.75 -1.42 -9.63
CA ARG A 43 7.58 -0.68 -10.58
C ARG A 43 8.46 -1.67 -11.34
N PHE A 44 8.65 -1.43 -12.63
CA PHE A 44 9.61 -2.21 -13.40
C PHE A 44 11.04 -1.85 -12.97
N ILE A 45 11.80 -2.86 -12.53
CA ILE A 45 13.20 -2.73 -12.17
C ILE A 45 14.01 -3.17 -13.40
N SER A 46 14.47 -2.20 -14.19
CA SER A 46 15.21 -2.43 -15.44
C SER A 46 16.46 -3.30 -15.23
N ALA A 47 17.23 -3.03 -14.18
CA ALA A 47 18.42 -3.80 -13.82
C ALA A 47 18.15 -5.30 -13.56
N ARG A 48 16.92 -5.64 -13.13
CA ARG A 48 16.51 -7.03 -12.83
C ARG A 48 15.48 -7.58 -13.82
N LYS A 49 15.14 -6.81 -14.87
CA LYS A 49 14.12 -7.12 -15.88
C LYS A 49 12.81 -7.68 -15.31
N ARG A 50 12.37 -7.19 -14.15
CA ARG A 50 11.17 -7.69 -13.46
C ARG A 50 10.43 -6.59 -12.72
N TYR A 51 9.14 -6.77 -12.49
CA TYR A 51 8.36 -5.89 -11.63
C TYR A 51 8.69 -6.16 -10.16
N GLY A 52 9.10 -5.11 -9.45
CA GLY A 52 9.29 -5.13 -8.01
C GLY A 52 8.14 -4.41 -7.31
N GLN A 53 7.64 -5.01 -6.23
CA GLN A 53 6.67 -4.36 -5.36
C GLN A 53 7.30 -3.12 -4.70
N GLN A 54 6.62 -1.99 -4.81
CA GLN A 54 6.99 -0.73 -4.16
C GLN A 54 6.18 -0.48 -2.89
N GLY A 55 4.94 -0.97 -2.84
CA GLY A 55 4.04 -0.72 -1.73
C GLY A 55 2.62 -1.17 -2.02
N LEU A 56 1.69 -0.69 -1.20
CA LEU A 56 0.26 -0.92 -1.38
C LEU A 56 -0.49 0.41 -1.42
N LEU A 57 -1.56 0.47 -2.21
CA LEU A 57 -2.61 1.48 -2.05
C LEU A 57 -3.71 0.87 -1.19
N VAL A 58 -4.04 1.54 -0.10
CA VAL A 58 -4.96 1.09 0.93
C VAL A 58 -5.86 2.24 1.35
N GLU A 59 -7.01 1.95 1.93
CA GLU A 59 -7.90 3.00 2.43
C GLU A 59 -7.25 3.75 3.60
N GLU A 60 -7.40 5.08 3.59
CA GLU A 60 -6.85 5.94 4.64
C GLU A 60 -7.36 5.55 6.04
N GLU A 61 -8.66 5.27 6.16
CA GLU A 61 -9.28 4.84 7.41
C GLU A 61 -8.67 3.53 7.94
N ALA A 62 -8.36 2.60 7.04
CA ALA A 62 -7.77 1.32 7.40
C ALA A 62 -6.33 1.50 7.89
N LEU A 63 -5.58 2.42 7.29
CA LEU A 63 -4.23 2.75 7.73
C LEU A 63 -4.24 3.35 9.15
N GLN A 64 -5.11 4.34 9.39
CA GLN A 64 -5.20 4.99 10.70
C GLN A 64 -5.63 4.01 11.81
N LYS A 65 -6.60 3.13 11.53
CA LYS A 65 -7.04 2.11 12.49
C LYS A 65 -5.92 1.08 12.76
N ALA A 66 -5.13 0.71 11.75
CA ALA A 66 -3.98 -0.18 11.89
C ALA A 66 -2.86 0.44 12.74
N GLU A 67 -2.54 1.72 12.53
CA GLU A 67 -1.55 2.45 13.34
C GLU A 67 -1.98 2.55 14.81
N LYS A 68 -3.25 2.87 15.06
CA LYS A 68 -3.82 2.89 16.42
C LYS A 68 -3.71 1.53 17.09
N GLU A 69 -4.09 0.45 16.40
CA GLU A 69 -3.99 -0.92 16.93
C GLU A 69 -2.54 -1.29 17.27
N LEU A 70 -1.59 -1.01 16.39
CA LEU A 70 -0.18 -1.34 16.60
C LEU A 70 0.45 -0.50 17.72
N SER A 71 0.11 0.79 17.82
CA SER A 71 0.59 1.62 18.92
C SER A 71 0.06 1.15 20.28
N LEU A 72 -1.19 0.66 20.33
CA LEU A 72 -1.78 0.11 21.54
C LEU A 72 -1.13 -1.22 21.95
N ARG A 73 -0.84 -2.09 20.97
CA ARG A 73 -0.08 -3.33 21.20
C ARG A 73 1.33 -3.05 21.70
N ARG A 74 2.03 -2.06 21.13
CA ARG A 74 3.37 -1.65 21.55
C ARG A 74 3.40 -1.07 22.97
N LYS A 75 2.39 -0.31 23.38
CA LYS A 75 2.28 0.25 24.74
C LYS A 75 1.92 -0.77 25.82
N LYS A 76 1.43 -1.94 25.41
CA LYS A 76 1.00 -3.02 26.33
C LYS A 76 2.07 -4.11 26.52
N ALA A 77 3.18 -4.01 25.78
CA ALA A 77 4.34 -4.89 25.87
C ALA A 77 5.43 -4.22 26.72
#